data_AF-R9B999-F1
#
_entry.id   AF-R9B999-F1
#
_cell.length_a   1.000
_cell.length_b   1.000
_cell.length_c   1.000
_cell.angle_alpha   90.00
_cell.angle_beta   90.00
_cell.angle_gamma   90.00
#
_symmetry.space_group_name_H-M   'P 1'
#
loop_
_entity.id
_entity.type
_entity.pdbx_description
1 polymer ?
#
loop_
_entity_poly.entity_id
_entity_poly.type
_entity_poly.pdbx_seq_one_letter_code
_entity_poly.pdbx_strand_id
1 'polypeptide(L)'
;MPKYCRISLIYMKLYFGIIQNTKRMIPREKMKTDPVISKTQFRLIFIFSLICIFISSIFDAYNETSIAISDLVSKDPQNWELVISGILMLGFVIVFIGLLLFKQWARKLYVYSFFPLLLIYLLPSYSSTFISGFGAIFYELGNILSTLIWGILMVPSLYQPLFSKNNE
;
A
#
# COMPACT_ATOMS: atom_id res chain seq x y z
N MET A 1 -6.49 -32.55 11.79
CA MET A 1 -5.82 -31.22 11.78
C MET A 1 -5.44 -30.87 10.34
N PRO A 2 -5.95 -29.75 9.78
CA PRO A 2 -5.99 -29.58 8.32
C PRO A 2 -4.66 -29.06 7.77
N LYS A 3 -4.31 -29.55 6.57
CA LYS A 3 -3.05 -29.34 5.84
C LYS A 3 -2.71 -27.87 5.53
N TYR A 4 -3.67 -26.95 5.67
CA TYR A 4 -3.50 -25.51 5.42
C TYR A 4 -2.66 -24.78 6.48
N CYS A 5 -2.61 -25.29 7.72
CA CYS A 5 -1.83 -24.65 8.79
C CYS A 5 -0.30 -24.84 8.61
N ARG A 6 0.13 -25.89 7.89
CA ARG A 6 1.56 -26.14 7.63
C ARG A 6 2.13 -25.21 6.55
N ILE A 7 1.33 -24.84 5.55
CA ILE A 7 1.80 -24.00 4.44
C ILE A 7 2.04 -22.56 4.92
N SER A 8 1.15 -22.02 5.76
CA SER A 8 1.32 -20.69 6.37
C SER A 8 2.58 -20.59 7.23
N LEU A 9 2.91 -21.64 7.99
CA LEU A 9 4.12 -21.68 8.82
C LEU A 9 5.42 -21.75 7.99
N ILE A 10 5.37 -22.40 6.82
CA ILE A 10 6.50 -22.49 5.89
C ILE A 10 6.77 -21.14 5.23
N TYR A 11 5.72 -20.45 4.77
CA TYR A 11 5.85 -19.09 4.22
C TYR A 11 6.40 -18.11 5.26
N MET A 12 5.92 -18.19 6.51
CA MET A 12 6.42 -17.34 7.60
C MET A 12 7.89 -17.62 7.94
N LYS A 13 8.32 -18.90 7.94
CA LYS A 13 9.74 -19.28 8.12
C LYS A 13 10.62 -18.87 6.96
N LEU A 14 10.14 -18.96 5.71
CA LEU A 14 10.88 -18.46 4.54
C LEU A 14 11.05 -16.94 4.60
N TYR A 15 9.98 -16.21 4.94
CA TYR A 15 10.02 -14.75 5.10
C TYR A 15 11.01 -14.33 6.19
N PHE A 16 10.98 -14.99 7.36
CA PHE A 16 11.90 -14.70 8.46
C PHE A 16 13.35 -15.10 8.13
N GLY A 17 13.55 -16.20 7.40
CA GLY A 17 14.86 -16.66 6.95
C GLY A 17 15.52 -15.71 5.94
N ILE A 18 14.75 -15.16 4.99
CA ILE A 18 15.23 -14.17 4.03
C ILE A 18 15.63 -12.86 4.74
N ILE A 19 14.86 -12.43 5.75
CA ILE A 19 15.16 -11.24 6.56
C ILE A 19 16.41 -11.43 7.44
N GLN A 20 16.68 -12.64 7.94
CA GLN A 20 17.88 -12.90 8.74
C GLN A 20 19.14 -13.09 7.89
N ASN A 21 19.05 -13.70 6.71
CA ASN A 21 20.21 -13.92 5.84
C ASN A 21 20.70 -12.64 5.16
N THR A 22 19.81 -11.69 4.86
CA THR A 22 20.20 -10.37 4.33
C THR A 22 21.04 -9.55 5.30
N LYS A 23 20.97 -9.79 6.61
CA LYS A 23 21.85 -9.15 7.60
C LYS A 23 23.26 -9.72 7.68
N ARG A 24 23.51 -10.94 7.17
CA ARG A 24 24.81 -11.61 7.31
C ARG A 24 25.73 -11.50 6.08
N MET A 25 25.21 -11.09 4.92
CA MET A 25 25.98 -11.07 3.66
C MET A 25 26.35 -9.67 3.15
N ILE A 26 26.35 -8.64 4.01
CA ILE A 26 26.80 -7.31 3.59
C ILE A 26 28.19 -7.05 4.18
N PRO A 27 29.27 -7.07 3.38
CA PRO A 27 30.59 -6.70 3.84
C PRO A 27 30.56 -5.25 4.35
N ARG A 28 31.24 -4.98 5.48
CA ARG A 28 31.45 -3.62 6.02
C ARG A 28 32.45 -2.84 5.16
N GLU A 29 32.16 -2.66 3.89
CA GLU A 29 32.70 -1.53 3.14
C GLU A 29 31.85 -0.31 3.45
N LYS A 30 32.50 0.83 3.70
CA LYS A 30 31.83 2.13 3.74
C LYS A 30 31.27 2.41 2.34
N MET A 31 30.09 1.86 2.03
CA MET A 31 29.26 2.44 1.00
C MET A 31 28.98 3.85 1.46
N LYS A 32 29.49 4.83 0.71
CA LYS A 32 28.93 6.17 0.70
C LYS A 32 27.49 5.97 0.21
N THR A 33 26.57 5.73 1.13
CA THR A 33 25.16 5.50 0.81
C THR A 33 24.56 6.85 0.47
N ASP A 34 24.92 7.36 -0.71
CA ASP A 34 24.09 8.36 -1.35
C ASP A 34 22.71 7.72 -1.48
N PRO A 35 21.65 8.36 -0.96
CA PRO A 35 20.33 7.76 -0.98
C PRO A 35 19.93 7.50 -2.43
N VAL A 36 19.68 6.22 -2.77
CA VAL A 36 19.25 5.79 -4.12
C VAL A 36 18.02 6.56 -4.57
N ILE A 37 17.19 7.00 -3.63
CA ILE A 37 16.02 7.86 -3.83
C ILE A 37 16.10 9.07 -2.91
N SER A 38 16.00 10.26 -3.49
CA SER A 38 15.92 11.52 -2.74
C SER A 38 14.53 11.71 -2.10
N LYS A 39 14.46 12.53 -1.04
CA LYS A 39 13.19 12.90 -0.38
C LYS A 39 12.17 13.48 -1.38
N THR A 40 12.62 14.32 -2.30
CA THR A 40 11.73 14.94 -3.30
C THR A 40 11.17 13.91 -4.27
N GLN A 41 11.99 12.98 -4.76
CA GLN A 41 11.54 11.90 -5.64
C GLN A 41 10.50 11.01 -4.95
N PHE A 42 10.73 10.63 -3.69
CA PHE A 42 9.75 9.86 -2.92
C PHE A 42 8.41 10.59 -2.82
N ARG A 43 8.42 11.90 -2.47
CA ARG A 43 7.19 12.70 -2.40
C ARG A 43 6.44 12.76 -3.73
N LEU A 44 7.17 12.94 -4.84
CA LEU A 44 6.58 12.99 -6.18
C LEU A 44 5.94 11.65 -6.56
N ILE A 45 6.66 10.53 -6.36
CA ILE A 45 6.12 9.18 -6.61
C ILE A 45 4.86 8.95 -5.76
N PHE A 46 4.90 9.34 -4.49
CA PHE A 46 3.79 9.16 -3.57
C PHE A 46 2.55 9.98 -3.97
N ILE A 47 2.72 11.26 -4.28
CA ILE A 47 1.63 12.14 -4.75
C ILE A 47 1.09 11.65 -6.11
N PHE A 48 1.98 11.28 -7.03
CA PHE A 48 1.57 10.79 -8.34
C PHE A 48 0.78 9.48 -8.26
N SER A 49 1.17 8.56 -7.36
CA SER A 49 0.42 7.34 -7.12
C SER A 49 -1.03 7.62 -6.69
N LEU A 50 -1.24 8.64 -5.85
CA LEU A 50 -2.57 9.07 -5.43
C LEU A 50 -3.38 9.66 -6.59
N ILE A 51 -2.75 10.48 -7.42
CA ILE A 51 -3.40 11.08 -8.60
C ILE A 51 -3.87 9.98 -9.56
N CYS A 52 -3.04 8.94 -9.80
CA CYS A 52 -3.43 7.80 -10.63
C CYS A 52 -4.66 7.09 -10.08
N ILE A 53 -4.69 6.77 -8.78
CA ILE A 53 -5.84 6.11 -8.15
C ILE A 53 -7.09 7.00 -8.22
N PHE A 54 -6.94 8.30 -8.00
CA PHE A 54 -8.05 9.25 -8.06
C PHE A 54 -8.65 9.34 -9.48
N ILE A 55 -7.80 9.49 -10.50
CA ILE A 55 -8.23 9.50 -11.90
C ILE A 55 -8.93 8.18 -12.26
N SER A 56 -8.35 7.04 -11.85
CA SER A 56 -8.98 5.73 -12.03
C SER A 56 -10.37 5.66 -11.42
N SER A 57 -10.53 6.15 -10.18
CA SER A 57 -11.83 6.13 -9.49
C SER A 57 -12.89 7.00 -10.17
N ILE A 58 -12.47 8.13 -10.76
CA ILE A 58 -13.36 8.98 -11.57
C ILE A 58 -13.87 8.19 -12.78
N PHE A 59 -12.98 7.54 -13.52
CA PHE A 59 -13.38 6.75 -14.69
C PHE A 59 -14.28 5.57 -14.33
N ASP A 60 -14.02 4.90 -13.21
CA ASP A 60 -14.85 3.80 -12.72
C ASP A 60 -16.27 4.29 -12.34
N ALA A 61 -16.39 5.48 -11.70
CA ALA A 61 -17.67 6.05 -11.31
C ALA A 61 -18.60 6.40 -12.50
N TYR A 62 -18.04 6.64 -13.69
CA TYR A 62 -18.79 6.91 -14.92
C TYR A 62 -18.97 5.66 -15.80
N ASN A 63 -18.47 4.49 -15.39
CA ASN A 63 -18.63 3.26 -16.15
C ASN A 63 -20.01 2.63 -15.90
N GLU A 64 -20.81 2.48 -16.95
CA GLU A 64 -22.17 1.91 -16.91
C GLU A 64 -22.23 0.53 -16.25
N THR A 65 -21.21 -0.30 -16.47
CA THR A 65 -21.13 -1.64 -15.85
C THR A 65 -20.88 -1.56 -14.35
N SER A 66 -20.07 -0.61 -13.89
CA SER A 66 -19.78 -0.37 -12.48
C SER A 66 -21.02 0.15 -11.76
N ILE A 67 -21.78 1.06 -12.40
CA ILE A 67 -23.05 1.57 -11.90
C ILE A 67 -24.08 0.45 -11.77
N ALA A 68 -24.26 -0.39 -12.80
CA ALA A 68 -25.21 -1.49 -12.76
C ALA A 68 -24.92 -2.51 -11.64
N ILE A 69 -23.63 -2.75 -11.35
CA ILE A 69 -23.22 -3.66 -10.27
C ILE A 69 -23.39 -2.99 -8.90
N SER A 70 -23.06 -1.70 -8.79
CA SER A 70 -23.34 -0.90 -7.60
C SER A 70 -24.83 -0.93 -7.23
N ASP A 71 -25.73 -0.86 -8.22
CA ASP A 71 -27.18 -0.96 -8.01
C ASP A 71 -27.61 -2.36 -7.52
N LEU A 72 -26.89 -3.42 -7.91
CA LEU A 72 -27.14 -4.77 -7.42
C LEU A 72 -26.63 -4.99 -6.00
N VAL A 73 -25.46 -4.40 -5.66
CA VAL A 73 -24.85 -4.50 -4.32
C VAL A 73 -25.58 -3.62 -3.30
N SER A 74 -26.08 -2.45 -3.71
CA SER A 74 -26.79 -1.49 -2.85
C SER A 74 -28.19 -1.92 -2.44
N LYS A 75 -28.71 -3.03 -2.98
CA LYS A 75 -30.05 -3.57 -2.66
C LYS A 75 -30.18 -4.00 -1.20
N ASP A 76 -29.07 -4.38 -0.55
CA ASP A 76 -28.97 -4.65 0.89
C ASP A 76 -27.80 -3.83 1.48
N PRO A 77 -28.00 -2.55 1.82
CA PRO A 77 -26.91 -1.66 2.19
C PRO A 77 -26.23 -2.11 3.49
N GLN A 78 -24.99 -2.57 3.39
CA GLN A 78 -24.13 -2.85 4.55
C GLN A 78 -23.57 -1.54 5.12
N ASN A 79 -24.41 -0.80 5.84
CA ASN A 79 -24.06 0.49 6.47
C ASN A 79 -22.79 0.44 7.34
N TRP A 80 -22.44 -0.73 7.88
CA TRP A 80 -21.21 -0.92 8.66
C TRP A 80 -19.94 -0.85 7.80
N GLU A 81 -19.99 -1.20 6.51
CA GLU A 81 -18.86 -1.05 5.59
C GLU A 81 -18.58 0.43 5.27
N LEU A 82 -19.62 1.27 5.21
CA LEU A 82 -19.46 2.71 5.08
C LEU A 82 -18.76 3.32 6.31
N VAL A 83 -19.12 2.87 7.51
CA VAL A 83 -18.47 3.30 8.76
C VAL A 83 -16.99 2.90 8.76
N ILE A 84 -16.67 1.65 8.38
CA ILE A 84 -15.29 1.18 8.23
C ILE A 84 -14.54 2.01 7.19
N SER A 85 -15.15 2.27 6.02
CA SER A 85 -14.58 3.11 4.96
C SER A 85 -14.19 4.49 5.49
N GLY A 86 -15.08 5.14 6.24
CA GLY A 86 -14.84 6.46 6.81
C GLY A 86 -13.66 6.48 7.79
N ILE A 87 -13.60 5.48 8.68
CA ILE A 87 -12.49 5.34 9.64
C ILE A 87 -11.15 5.11 8.91
N LEU A 88 -11.16 4.25 7.89
CA LEU A 88 -9.96 3.98 7.08
C LEU A 88 -9.51 5.20 6.30
N MET A 89 -10.42 5.99 5.75
CA MET A 89 -10.09 7.22 5.03
C MET A 89 -9.40 8.23 5.95
N LEU A 90 -9.91 8.42 7.17
CA LEU A 90 -9.27 9.28 8.18
C LEU A 90 -7.87 8.76 8.55
N GLY A 91 -7.76 7.46 8.81
CA GLY A 91 -6.47 6.82 9.11
C GLY A 91 -5.47 6.97 7.96
N PHE A 92 -5.93 6.82 6.72
CA PHE A 92 -5.14 7.00 5.51
C PHE A 92 -4.59 8.42 5.41
N VAL A 93 -5.42 9.45 5.62
CA VAL A 93 -4.99 10.86 5.59
C VAL A 93 -3.90 11.14 6.64
N ILE A 94 -4.05 10.62 7.86
CA ILE A 94 -3.07 10.78 8.94
C ILE A 94 -1.74 10.14 8.56
N VAL A 95 -1.77 8.90 8.05
CA VAL A 95 -0.56 8.18 7.61
C VAL A 95 0.06 8.86 6.39
N PHE A 96 -0.75 9.36 5.46
CA PHE A 96 -0.33 10.07 4.26
C PHE A 96 0.48 11.33 4.62
N ILE A 97 -0.05 12.18 5.50
CA ILE A 97 0.67 13.37 6.00
C ILE A 97 1.96 12.94 6.72
N GLY A 98 1.88 11.91 7.58
CA GLY A 98 3.04 11.40 8.29
C GLY A 98 4.15 10.89 7.36
N LEU A 99 3.80 10.27 6.22
CA LEU A 99 4.76 9.82 5.21
C LEU A 99 5.38 10.98 4.44
N LEU A 100 4.61 12.02 4.09
CA LEU A 100 5.14 13.23 3.44
C LEU A 100 6.14 13.99 4.34
N LEU A 101 5.91 13.95 5.66
CA LEU A 101 6.79 14.50 6.68
C LEU A 101 7.92 13.55 7.10
N PHE A 102 8.05 12.39 6.47
CA PHE A 102 9.05 11.37 6.77
C PHE A 102 9.09 10.95 8.26
N LYS A 103 7.92 10.82 8.89
CA LYS A 103 7.81 10.34 10.26
C LYS A 103 7.92 8.81 10.33
N GLN A 104 8.75 8.31 11.25
CA GLN A 104 9.02 6.87 11.38
C GLN A 104 7.78 6.05 11.78
N TRP A 105 6.87 6.63 12.57
CA TRP A 105 5.64 5.95 13.00
C TRP A 105 4.69 5.72 11.81
N ALA A 106 4.61 6.68 10.88
CA ALA A 106 3.76 6.59 9.69
C ALA A 106 4.22 5.47 8.76
N ARG A 107 5.54 5.28 8.60
CA ARG A 107 6.12 4.14 7.88
C ARG A 107 5.67 2.81 8.48
N LYS A 108 5.82 2.66 9.80
CA LYS A 108 5.46 1.41 10.48
C LYS A 108 3.98 1.10 10.26
N LEU A 109 3.11 2.09 10.48
CA LEU A 109 1.68 1.93 10.22
C LEU A 109 1.40 1.52 8.78
N TYR A 110 1.94 2.23 7.79
CA TYR A 110 1.72 1.94 6.36
C TYR A 110 2.13 0.51 5.97
N VAL A 111 3.28 0.03 6.46
CA VAL A 111 3.78 -1.30 6.15
C VAL A 111 2.95 -2.39 6.85
N TYR A 112 2.60 -2.19 8.13
CA TYR A 112 1.82 -3.18 8.88
C TYR A 112 0.33 -3.19 8.51
N SER A 113 -0.21 -2.08 8.03
CA SER A 113 -1.61 -1.99 7.58
C SER A 113 -1.85 -2.70 6.25
N PHE A 114 -0.81 -3.06 5.49
CA PHE A 114 -0.95 -3.70 4.18
C PHE A 114 -1.83 -4.96 4.22
N PHE A 115 -1.56 -5.87 5.16
CA PHE A 115 -2.31 -7.13 5.26
C PHE A 115 -3.76 -6.94 5.75
N PRO A 116 -4.03 -6.16 6.83
CA PRO A 116 -5.40 -5.81 7.21
C PRO A 116 -6.20 -5.12 6.09
N LEU A 117 -5.59 -4.20 5.35
CA LEU A 117 -6.26 -3.52 4.24
C LEU A 117 -6.61 -4.47 3.10
N LEU A 118 -5.76 -5.48 2.84
CA LEU A 118 -6.04 -6.51 1.85
C LEU A 118 -7.27 -7.36 2.22
N LEU A 119 -7.46 -7.64 3.52
CA LEU A 119 -8.69 -8.29 3.98
C LEU A 119 -9.92 -7.42 3.77
N ILE A 120 -9.78 -6.10 3.97
CA ILE A 120 -10.88 -5.15 3.76
C ILE A 120 -11.24 -5.03 2.27
N TYR A 121 -10.23 -5.03 1.40
CA TYR A 121 -10.41 -5.02 -0.05
C TYR A 121 -11.22 -6.22 -0.57
N LEU A 122 -11.18 -7.36 0.13
CA LEU A 122 -11.95 -8.56 -0.24
C LEU A 122 -13.43 -8.51 0.18
N LEU A 123 -13.89 -7.46 0.86
CA LEU A 123 -15.32 -7.31 1.16
C LEU A 123 -16.11 -7.05 -0.12
N PRO A 124 -17.38 -7.53 -0.19
CA PRO A 124 -18.19 -7.48 -1.40
C PRO A 124 -18.27 -6.10 -2.05
N SER A 125 -18.48 -5.02 -1.27
CA SER A 125 -18.63 -3.67 -1.80
C SER A 125 -17.34 -3.04 -2.33
N TYR A 126 -16.16 -3.54 -1.94
CA TYR A 126 -14.89 -3.07 -2.51
C TYR A 126 -14.42 -3.96 -3.67
N SER A 127 -14.83 -5.22 -3.68
CA SER A 127 -14.51 -6.16 -4.77
C SER A 127 -15.31 -5.93 -6.06
N SER A 128 -16.34 -5.09 -6.00
CA SER A 128 -17.25 -4.79 -7.11
C SER A 128 -16.76 -3.72 -8.08
N THR A 129 -15.53 -3.22 -7.95
CA THR A 129 -14.97 -2.22 -8.87
C THR A 129 -14.71 -2.83 -10.25
N PHE A 130 -15.42 -2.36 -11.27
CA PHE A 130 -15.27 -2.80 -12.65
C PHE A 130 -14.44 -1.81 -13.45
N ILE A 131 -13.13 -1.97 -13.32
CA ILE A 131 -12.16 -1.08 -13.92
C ILE A 131 -11.92 -1.48 -15.38
N SER A 132 -12.31 -0.61 -16.30
CA SER A 132 -12.17 -0.83 -17.74
C SER A 132 -11.71 0.44 -18.48
N GLY A 133 -11.28 0.28 -19.74
CA GLY A 133 -10.85 1.41 -20.59
C GLY A 133 -9.66 2.20 -20.02
N PHE A 134 -9.72 3.54 -20.12
CA PHE A 134 -8.66 4.42 -19.61
C PHE A 134 -8.48 4.34 -18.09
N GLY A 135 -9.54 4.05 -17.33
CA GLY A 135 -9.46 3.86 -15.88
C GLY A 135 -8.51 2.72 -15.49
N ALA A 136 -8.50 1.63 -16.26
CA ALA A 136 -7.63 0.49 -16.02
C ALA A 136 -6.14 0.82 -16.14
N ILE A 137 -5.77 1.70 -17.06
CA ILE A 137 -4.38 2.13 -17.22
C ILE A 137 -3.92 2.88 -15.96
N PHE A 138 -4.74 3.81 -15.46
CA PHE A 138 -4.42 4.57 -14.26
C PHE A 138 -4.45 3.72 -13.00
N TYR A 139 -5.34 2.73 -12.92
CA TYR A 139 -5.37 1.75 -11.84
C TYR A 139 -4.08 0.94 -11.76
N GLU A 140 -3.65 0.35 -12.88
CA GLU A 140 -2.42 -0.45 -12.96
C GLU A 140 -1.18 0.40 -12.66
N LEU A 141 -1.11 1.62 -13.21
CA LEU A 141 -0.04 2.56 -12.88
C LEU A 141 -0.02 2.88 -11.38
N GLY A 142 -1.18 3.14 -10.78
CA GLY A 142 -1.32 3.36 -9.34
C GLY A 142 -0.80 2.17 -8.52
N ASN A 143 -1.15 0.95 -8.93
CA ASN A 143 -0.73 -0.29 -8.25
C ASN A 143 0.78 -0.54 -8.36
N ILE A 144 1.37 -0.32 -9.54
CA ILE A 144 2.82 -0.45 -9.74
C ILE A 144 3.56 0.55 -8.84
N LEU A 145 3.11 1.80 -8.81
CA LEU A 145 3.71 2.84 -7.97
C LEU A 145 3.53 2.54 -6.48
N SER A 146 2.35 2.10 -6.06
CA SER A 146 2.05 1.70 -4.68
C SER A 146 2.95 0.54 -4.22
N THR A 147 3.14 -0.47 -5.08
CA THR A 147 4.04 -1.59 -4.82
C THR A 147 5.50 -1.14 -4.71
N LEU A 148 5.92 -0.21 -5.57
CA LEU A 148 7.26 0.40 -5.50
C LEU A 148 7.46 1.16 -4.18
N ILE A 149 6.49 1.97 -3.77
CA ILE A 149 6.50 2.70 -2.48
C ILE A 149 6.62 1.72 -1.32
N TRP A 150 5.79 0.66 -1.32
CA TRP A 150 5.84 -0.37 -0.29
C TRP A 150 7.20 -1.06 -0.23
N GLY A 151 7.78 -1.40 -1.38
CA GLY A 151 9.13 -1.97 -1.48
C GLY A 151 10.21 -1.05 -0.91
N ILE A 152 10.16 0.24 -1.21
CA ILE A 152 11.07 1.24 -0.64
C ILE A 152 10.92 1.30 0.89
N LEU A 153 9.70 1.30 1.41
CA LEU A 153 9.42 1.43 2.85
C LEU A 153 9.71 0.14 3.65
N MET A 154 9.71 -1.01 3.00
CA MET A 154 10.09 -2.31 3.58
C MET A 154 11.61 -2.45 3.74
N VAL A 155 12.40 -1.95 2.78
CA VAL A 155 13.85 -2.19 2.71
C VAL A 155 14.64 -1.14 3.52
N PRO A 156 15.29 -1.52 4.64
CA PRO A 156 15.97 -0.57 5.54
C PRO A 156 17.05 0.27 4.90
N SER A 157 17.83 -0.28 3.96
CA SER A 157 18.89 0.45 3.29
C SER A 157 18.38 1.60 2.41
N LEU A 158 17.15 1.47 1.87
CA LEU A 158 16.55 2.48 0.99
C LEU A 158 15.79 3.56 1.77
N TYR A 159 15.10 3.19 2.86
CA TYR A 159 14.32 4.17 3.63
C TYR A 159 15.06 4.79 4.83
N GLN A 160 16.01 4.12 5.50
CA GLN A 160 16.71 4.71 6.65
C GLN A 160 17.29 6.12 6.39
N PRO A 161 17.91 6.41 5.23
CA PRO A 161 18.35 7.77 4.93
C PRO A 161 17.19 8.77 4.77
N LEU A 162 15.99 8.32 4.38
CA LEU A 162 14.80 9.16 4.25
C LEU A 162 14.19 9.53 5.61
N PHE A 163 14.20 8.59 6.57
CA PHE A 163 13.54 8.68 7.87
C PHE A 163 14.52 8.82 9.06
N SER A 164 15.76 9.29 8.83
CA SER A 164 16.79 9.36 9.86
C SER A 164 16.43 10.35 10.98
N LYS A 165 16.79 9.99 12.22
CA LYS A 165 16.47 10.71 13.46
C LYS A 165 17.13 12.10 13.57
N ASN A 166 18.04 12.44 12.66
CA ASN A 166 18.80 13.70 12.69
C ASN A 166 18.03 14.89 12.06
N ASN A 167 16.74 14.73 11.75
CA ASN A 167 15.88 15.80 11.22
C ASN A 167 14.77 16.23 12.22
N GLU A 168 14.95 15.93 13.52
CA GLU A 168 14.21 16.58 14.62
C GLU A 168 15.03 17.75 15.17
#